data_AF-A0A538JKU1-F1
#
_entry.id   AF-A0A538JKU1-F1
#
_cell.length_a   1.000
_cell.length_b   1.000
_cell.length_c   1.000
_cell.angle_alpha   90.00
_cell.angle_beta   90.00
_cell.angle_gamma   90.00
#
_symmetry.space_group_name_H-M   'P 1'
#
loop_
_entity.id
_entity.type
_entity.pdbx_description
1 polymer ?
#
loop_
_entity_poly.entity_id
_entity_poly.type
_entity_poly.pdbx_seq_one_letter_code
_entity_poly.pdbx_strand_id
1 'polypeptide(L)'
;MPHVLGSRGGIAAILFGYPLMSPPAEGRNNKILWVPRVVPRRVTDLRIAAQRWDGAQPSGPPVARRVEGGPGPSIIDLPASGCWRLTLRWSGRIDTLDLDYG
;
A
#
# COMPACT_ATOMS: atom_id res chain seq x y z
N MET A 1 -11.01 12.66 0.89
CA MET A 1 -9.83 11.76 0.86
C MET A 1 -10.33 10.34 0.73
N PRO A 2 -9.96 9.61 -0.33
CA PRO A 2 -10.35 8.22 -0.47
C PRO A 2 -9.54 7.33 0.48
N HIS A 3 -10.16 6.24 0.90
CA HIS A 3 -9.50 5.18 1.64
C HIS A 3 -9.83 3.83 1.02
N VAL A 4 -8.93 2.87 1.18
CA VAL A 4 -9.11 1.48 0.75
C VAL A 4 -8.99 0.59 1.96
N LEU A 5 -9.92 -0.34 2.14
CA LEU A 5 -9.85 -1.35 3.19
C LEU A 5 -9.12 -2.58 2.67
N GLY A 6 -8.33 -3.19 3.54
CA GLY A 6 -7.90 -4.57 3.37
C GLY A 6 -9.09 -5.49 3.14
N SER A 7 -8.93 -6.51 2.30
CA SER A 7 -9.92 -7.54 2.00
C SER A 7 -10.49 -8.23 3.24
N ARG A 8 -9.70 -8.30 4.33
CA ARG A 8 -10.12 -8.85 5.62
C ARG A 8 -10.50 -7.76 6.64
N GLY A 9 -10.47 -6.49 6.23
CA GLY A 9 -10.73 -5.33 7.08
C GLY A 9 -9.74 -5.17 8.23
N GLY A 10 -8.54 -5.75 8.14
CA GLY A 10 -7.51 -5.69 9.19
C GLY A 10 -6.73 -4.37 9.20
N ILE A 11 -6.77 -3.63 8.09
CA ILE A 11 -6.04 -2.38 7.89
C ILE A 11 -6.74 -1.50 6.86
N ALA A 12 -6.66 -0.19 7.02
CA ALA A 12 -7.08 0.80 6.04
C ALA A 12 -5.87 1.56 5.50
N ALA A 13 -5.90 1.88 4.20
CA ALA A 13 -4.97 2.79 3.54
C ALA A 13 -5.70 4.11 3.26
N ILE A 14 -5.32 5.20 3.92
CA ILE A 14 -5.86 6.54 3.66
C ILE A 14 -4.94 7.24 2.67
N LEU A 15 -5.48 7.60 1.50
CA LEU A 15 -4.69 8.09 0.37
C LEU A 15 -4.64 9.62 0.38
N PHE A 16 -3.56 10.18 0.92
CA PHE A 16 -3.31 11.62 0.89
C PHE A 16 -2.79 12.08 -0.48
N GLY A 17 -2.11 11.20 -1.20
CA GLY A 17 -1.58 11.49 -2.54
C GLY A 17 -2.60 11.36 -3.68
N TYR A 18 -3.89 11.11 -3.42
CA TYR A 18 -4.86 10.69 -4.45
C TYR A 18 -5.07 11.70 -5.59
N PRO A 19 -5.10 11.25 -6.86
CA PRO A 19 -4.76 9.90 -7.31
C PRO A 19 -3.28 9.62 -7.12
N LEU A 20 -2.95 8.39 -6.72
CA LEU A 20 -1.56 7.94 -6.70
C LEU A 20 -1.06 7.90 -8.15
N MET A 21 0.19 8.25 -8.41
CA MET A 21 0.75 8.38 -9.75
C MET A 21 2.06 7.64 -9.90
N SER A 22 2.31 7.08 -11.07
CA SER A 22 3.60 6.54 -11.47
C SER A 22 3.99 7.02 -12.88
N PRO A 23 4.97 7.91 -13.02
CA PRO A 23 5.80 8.49 -11.95
C PRO A 23 5.00 9.41 -11.02
N PRO A 24 5.48 9.67 -9.78
CA PRO A 24 4.87 10.69 -8.90
C PRO A 24 4.80 12.05 -9.60
N ALA A 25 3.71 12.80 -9.36
CA ALA A 25 3.57 14.14 -9.93
C ALA A 25 4.56 15.13 -9.31
N GLU A 26 4.96 16.15 -10.07
CA GLU A 26 5.89 17.18 -9.59
C GLU A 26 5.36 17.84 -8.30
N GLY A 27 6.22 17.92 -7.28
CA GLY A 27 5.87 18.48 -5.96
C GLY A 27 4.87 17.65 -5.13
N ARG A 28 4.51 16.43 -5.56
CA ARG A 28 3.55 15.57 -4.86
C ARG A 28 4.08 14.15 -4.68
N ASN A 29 3.95 13.64 -3.46
CA ASN A 29 4.31 12.26 -3.13
C ASN A 29 3.06 11.38 -3.06
N ASN A 30 3.22 10.08 -3.34
CA ASN A 30 2.20 9.05 -3.12
C ASN A 30 2.06 8.73 -1.62
N LYS A 31 1.58 9.71 -0.85
CA LYS A 31 1.46 9.63 0.59
C LYS A 31 0.27 8.77 1.00
N ILE A 32 0.53 7.78 1.87
CA ILE A 32 -0.46 6.86 2.41
C ILE A 32 -0.29 6.76 3.93
N LEU A 33 -1.39 6.90 4.67
CA LEU A 33 -1.45 6.57 6.09
C LEU A 33 -2.09 5.19 6.25
N TRP A 34 -1.33 4.27 6.84
CA TRP A 34 -1.77 2.90 7.12
C TRP A 34 -2.33 2.81 8.53
N VAL A 35 -3.62 2.50 8.67
CA VAL A 35 -4.31 2.44 9.96
C VAL A 35 -4.73 1.00 10.25
N PRO A 36 -4.04 0.28 11.15
CA PRO A 36 -4.43 -1.08 11.50
C PRO A 36 -5.71 -1.03 12.34
N ARG A 37 -6.64 -1.97 12.11
CA ARG A 37 -7.89 -2.05 12.86
C ARG A 37 -7.68 -2.26 14.37
N VAL A 38 -6.62 -2.99 14.72
CA VAL A 38 -6.21 -3.24 16.11
C VAL A 38 -4.77 -2.79 16.28
N VAL A 39 -4.54 -1.88 17.23
CA VAL A 39 -3.20 -1.40 17.59
C VAL A 39 -2.44 -2.57 18.25
N PRO A 40 -1.31 -3.03 17.67
CA PRO A 40 -0.55 -4.13 18.25
C PRO A 40 0.23 -3.65 19.48
N ARG A 41 0.37 -4.53 20.50
CA ARG A 41 1.20 -4.24 21.70
C ARG A 41 2.67 -3.98 21.37
N ARG A 42 3.18 -4.61 20.31
CA ARG A 42 4.51 -4.36 19.74
C ARG A 42 4.35 -4.09 18.26
N VAL A 43 4.75 -2.89 17.85
CA VAL A 43 4.73 -2.50 16.44
C VAL A 43 5.99 -3.03 15.76
N THR A 44 5.82 -3.63 14.59
CA THR A 44 6.92 -4.01 13.69
C THR A 44 6.76 -3.28 12.38
N ASP A 45 7.81 -3.24 11.55
CA ASP A 45 7.70 -2.75 10.17
C ASP A 45 6.48 -3.31 9.43
N LEU A 46 5.86 -2.47 8.61
CA LEU A 46 4.90 -2.90 7.62
C LEU A 46 5.67 -3.28 6.36
N ARG A 47 5.69 -4.57 6.05
CA ARG A 47 6.27 -5.11 4.83
C ARG A 47 5.19 -5.25 3.77
N ILE A 48 5.48 -4.73 2.58
CA ILE A 48 4.55 -4.68 1.46
C ILE A 48 5.19 -5.42 0.30
N ALA A 49 4.52 -6.46 -0.19
CA ALA A 49 4.82 -7.07 -1.48
C ALA A 49 3.73 -6.65 -2.47
N ALA A 50 4.11 -5.87 -3.49
CA ALA A 50 3.21 -5.32 -4.49
C ALA A 50 3.40 -6.07 -5.81
N GLN A 51 2.31 -6.51 -6.42
CA GLN A 51 2.29 -7.09 -7.76
C GLN A 51 1.31 -6.28 -8.60
N ARG A 52 1.74 -5.83 -9.78
CA ARG A 52 0.86 -5.18 -10.75
C ARG A 52 0.05 -6.23 -11.48
N TRP A 53 -1.20 -5.91 -11.78
CA TRP A 53 -2.13 -6.76 -12.52
C TRP A 53 -2.62 -6.05 -13.77
N ASP A 54 -2.72 -6.82 -14.86
CA ASP A 54 -3.39 -6.43 -16.09
C ASP A 54 -4.54 -7.42 -16.31
N GLY A 55 -5.75 -6.98 -15.99
CA GLY A 55 -6.91 -7.86 -15.85
C GLY A 55 -6.67 -8.95 -14.79
N ALA A 56 -6.72 -10.22 -15.22
CA ALA A 56 -6.56 -11.38 -14.34
C ALA A 56 -5.14 -11.97 -14.33
N GLN A 57 -4.15 -11.28 -14.90
CA GLN A 57 -2.76 -11.77 -14.97
C GLN A 57 -1.80 -10.80 -14.29
N PRO A 58 -0.78 -11.30 -13.56
CA PRO A 58 0.29 -10.45 -13.05
C PRO A 58 1.11 -9.89 -14.21
N SER A 59 1.50 -8.63 -14.10
CA SER A 59 2.26 -7.89 -15.12
C SER A 59 3.53 -7.32 -14.49
N GLY A 60 4.69 -7.61 -15.08
CA GLY A 60 5.98 -7.14 -14.57
C GLY A 60 6.42 -7.80 -13.25
N PRO A 61 7.63 -7.47 -12.78
CA PRO A 61 8.18 -8.05 -11.57
C PRO A 61 7.49 -7.53 -10.30
N PRO A 62 7.43 -8.34 -9.22
CA PRO A 62 6.93 -7.88 -7.93
C PRO A 62 7.89 -6.85 -7.30
N VAL A 63 7.31 -5.92 -6.54
CA VAL A 63 8.03 -4.82 -5.89
C VAL A 63 7.86 -4.92 -4.38
N ALA A 64 8.96 -4.82 -3.64
CA ALA A 64 8.93 -4.75 -2.18
C ALA A 64 9.00 -3.29 -1.70
N ARG A 65 8.19 -2.97 -0.68
CA ARG A 65 8.28 -1.73 0.10
C ARG A 65 8.24 -2.04 1.59
N ARG A 66 8.78 -1.13 2.38
CA ARG A 66 8.81 -1.22 3.84
C ARG A 66 8.46 0.12 4.43
N VAL A 67 7.58 0.12 5.42
CA VAL A 67 7.37 1.26 6.32
C VAL A 67 8.00 0.87 7.65
N GLU A 68 9.16 1.48 7.93
CA GLU A 68 9.91 1.24 9.16
C GLU A 68 9.08 1.69 10.37
N GLY A 69 9.06 0.87 11.43
CA GLY A 69 8.27 1.19 12.61
C GLY A 69 6.76 0.97 12.45
N GLY A 70 6.32 0.38 11.34
CA GLY A 70 5.00 -0.23 11.20
C GLY A 70 3.90 0.65 10.66
N PRO A 71 2.67 0.11 10.52
CA PRO A 71 1.57 0.85 9.90
C PRO A 71 1.46 2.26 10.46
N GLY A 72 1.55 3.24 9.57
CA GLY A 72 1.69 4.65 9.90
C GLY A 72 1.81 5.48 8.61
N PRO A 73 2.23 6.74 8.69
CA PRO A 73 2.43 7.58 7.52
C PRO A 73 3.61 7.07 6.67
N SER A 74 3.45 7.09 5.35
CA SER A 74 4.48 6.63 4.41
C SER A 74 4.37 7.31 3.04
N ILE A 75 5.44 7.22 2.25
CA ILE A 75 5.44 7.49 0.81
C ILE A 75 5.64 6.13 0.12
N ILE A 76 4.72 5.77 -0.78
CA ILE A 76 4.75 4.48 -1.48
C ILE A 76 4.74 4.75 -2.97
N ASP A 77 5.91 4.73 -3.59
CA ASP A 77 6.05 4.85 -5.04
C ASP A 77 6.20 3.47 -5.67
N LEU A 78 5.40 3.19 -6.69
CA LEU A 78 5.46 1.97 -7.50
C LEU A 78 5.89 2.35 -8.93
N PRO A 79 6.56 1.45 -9.67
CA PRO A 79 7.31 1.83 -10.87
C PRO A 79 6.45 1.98 -12.14
N ALA A 80 5.18 1.61 -12.11
CA ALA A 80 4.29 1.70 -13.26
C ALA A 80 2.86 2.04 -12.84
N SER A 81 2.12 2.70 -13.73
CA SER A 81 0.69 2.95 -13.59
C SER A 81 -0.12 1.65 -13.74
N GLY A 82 -1.33 1.62 -13.21
CA GLY A 82 -2.28 0.52 -13.22
C GLY A 82 -2.65 0.02 -11.83
N CYS A 83 -3.38 -1.10 -11.79
CA CYS A 83 -3.83 -1.73 -10.56
C CYS A 83 -2.71 -2.56 -9.93
N TRP A 84 -2.43 -2.29 -8.65
CA TRP A 84 -1.45 -2.99 -7.84
C TRP A 84 -2.12 -3.70 -6.68
N ARG A 85 -1.96 -5.01 -6.62
CA ARG A 85 -2.31 -5.81 -5.45
C ARG A 85 -1.16 -5.80 -4.45
N LEU A 86 -1.43 -5.33 -3.25
CA LEU A 86 -0.48 -5.29 -2.16
C LEU A 86 -0.81 -6.39 -1.16
N THR A 87 0.19 -7.21 -0.83
CA THR A 87 0.16 -8.08 0.35
C THR A 87 0.92 -7.41 1.49
N LEU A 88 0.20 -7.12 2.55
CA LEU A 88 0.65 -6.36 3.71
C LEU A 88 0.95 -7.31 4.86
N ARG A 89 2.11 -7.19 5.51
CA ARG A 89 2.47 -7.97 6.71
C ARG A 89 3.03 -7.05 7.80
N TRP A 90 2.47 -7.14 9.00
CA TRP A 90 2.90 -6.34 10.17
C TRP A 90 2.49 -7.04 11.47
N SER A 91 3.33 -7.02 12.51
CA SER A 91 3.01 -7.52 13.86
C SER A 91 2.29 -8.88 13.90
N GLY A 92 2.72 -9.83 13.05
CA GLY A 92 2.11 -11.17 12.93
C GLY A 92 0.79 -11.23 12.15
N ARG A 93 0.35 -10.13 11.56
CA ARG A 93 -0.89 -9.99 10.76
C ARG A 93 -0.59 -9.93 9.28
N ILE A 94 -1.58 -10.30 8.48
CA ILE A 94 -1.55 -10.22 7.02
C ILE A 94 -2.90 -9.80 6.47
N ASP A 95 -2.89 -8.88 5.51
CA ASP A 95 -4.06 -8.48 4.72
C ASP A 95 -3.63 -8.14 3.29
N THR A 96 -4.59 -8.00 2.38
CA THR A 96 -4.36 -7.63 0.99
C THR A 96 -5.32 -6.53 0.56
N LEU A 97 -4.85 -5.58 -0.23
CA LEU A 97 -5.71 -4.59 -0.89
C LEU A 97 -5.16 -4.22 -2.26
N ASP A 98 -6.03 -3.64 -3.07
CA ASP A 98 -5.68 -3.19 -4.41
C ASP A 98 -5.65 -1.65 -4.44
N LEU A 99 -4.58 -1.08 -5.00
CA LEU A 99 -4.40 0.36 -5.20
C LEU A 99 -4.29 0.66 -6.69
N ASP A 100 -4.91 1.73 -7.14
CA ASP A 100 -4.76 2.23 -8.50
C ASP A 100 -3.72 3.35 -8.55
N TYR A 101 -2.81 3.26 -9.53
CA TYR A 101 -1.81 4.29 -9.83
C TYR A 101 -2.06 4.82 -11.24
N GLY A 102 -2.26 6.13 -11.40
CA GLY A 102 -2.35 6.81 -12.69
C GLY A 102 -1.02 6.93 -13.39
#